data_AF-A0A2S7JYQ3-F1
#
_entry.id   AF-A0A2S7JYQ3-F1
#
_cell.length_a   1.000
_cell.length_b   1.000
_cell.length_c   1.000
_cell.angle_alpha   90.00
_cell.angle_beta   90.00
_cell.angle_gamma   90.00
#
_symmetry.space_group_name_H-M   'P 1'
#
loop_
_entity.id
_entity.type
_entity.pdbx_description
1 polymer ?
#
loop_
_entity_poly.entity_id
_entity_poly.type
_entity_poly.pdbx_seq_one_letter_code
_entity_poly.pdbx_strand_id
1 'polypeptide(L)'
;MNNFKQILLVLMAMGAAACSGGEEAGADAKTVNAENADSASEAVEVYSVHLTRIADALEAVESEAGAQTAAQVIADATNEFEILAEKFNEANKMQLTAAMAARANDLTKPQMRIGMAMQTLTSEHPEYLETISEAMDEMPPLQ
;
A
#
# COMPACT_ATOMS: atom_id res chain seq x y z
N MET A 1 -14.92 17.72 -12.91
CA MET A 1 -13.82 17.74 -13.90
C MET A 1 -12.56 18.25 -13.23
N ASN A 2 -11.48 17.46 -13.31
CA ASN A 2 -10.06 17.86 -13.25
C ASN A 2 -9.37 18.16 -11.90
N ASN A 3 -9.45 17.26 -10.91
CA ASN A 3 -8.47 17.27 -9.80
C ASN A 3 -7.47 16.08 -9.83
N PHE A 4 -7.73 15.04 -10.64
CA PHE A 4 -6.87 13.85 -10.70
C PHE A 4 -5.55 14.07 -11.47
N LYS A 5 -5.47 15.10 -12.32
CA LYS A 5 -4.30 15.35 -13.19
C LYS A 5 -3.16 16.12 -12.54
N GLN A 6 -3.38 16.79 -11.41
CA GLN A 6 -2.32 17.61 -10.79
C GLN A 6 -1.43 16.82 -9.81
N ILE A 7 -1.95 15.76 -9.19
CA ILE A 7 -1.13 14.90 -8.31
C ILE A 7 -0.13 14.08 -9.13
N LEU A 8 -0.47 13.75 -10.39
CA LEU A 8 0.41 13.01 -11.30
C LEU A 8 1.64 13.81 -11.78
N LEU A 9 1.64 15.14 -11.66
CA LEU A 9 2.67 15.99 -12.28
C LEU A 9 3.91 16.20 -11.40
N VAL A 10 3.84 15.88 -10.10
CA VAL A 10 4.99 16.08 -9.19
C VAL A 10 5.93 14.87 -9.16
N LEU A 11 5.48 13.68 -9.56
CA LEU A 11 6.30 12.46 -9.51
C LEU A 11 7.07 12.11 -10.81
N MET A 12 6.81 12.77 -11.94
CA MET A 12 7.45 12.42 -13.23
C MET A 12 8.84 13.03 -13.47
N ALA A 13 9.45 13.70 -12.50
CA ALA A 13 10.71 14.43 -12.72
C ALA A 13 11.99 13.68 -12.27
N MET A 14 11.92 12.42 -11.83
CA MET A 14 13.12 11.68 -11.44
C MET A 14 13.18 10.29 -12.06
N GLY A 15 13.87 10.22 -13.21
CA GLY A 15 14.93 9.23 -13.42
C GLY A 15 14.49 7.81 -13.71
N ALA A 16 14.43 7.50 -15.00
CA ALA A 16 14.61 6.16 -15.52
C ALA A 16 15.98 5.57 -15.12
N ALA A 17 16.00 4.37 -14.54
CA ALA A 17 16.96 3.28 -14.80
C ALA A 17 16.78 2.13 -13.80
N ALA A 18 17.10 0.92 -14.26
CA ALA A 18 17.27 -0.33 -13.50
C ALA A 18 16.01 -1.20 -13.28
N CYS A 19 15.64 -1.89 -14.36
CA CYS A 19 15.21 -3.29 -14.30
C CYS A 19 16.41 -4.15 -13.87
N SER A 20 16.35 -4.80 -12.69
CA SER A 20 17.00 -6.08 -12.37
C SER A 20 16.98 -6.33 -10.86
N GLY A 21 16.59 -7.54 -10.45
CA GLY A 21 16.80 -8.02 -9.08
C GLY A 21 15.52 -8.56 -8.47
N GLY A 22 15.17 -9.79 -8.85
CA GLY A 22 14.23 -10.58 -8.08
C GLY A 22 14.89 -10.98 -6.76
N GLU A 23 14.21 -10.70 -5.66
CA GLU A 23 14.51 -11.25 -4.35
C GLU A 23 13.17 -11.69 -3.76
N GLU A 24 13.08 -13.00 -3.49
CA GLU A 24 11.89 -13.68 -3.01
C GLU A 24 11.51 -13.17 -1.61
N ALA A 25 10.29 -12.66 -1.50
CA ALA A 25 9.71 -12.17 -0.26
C ALA A 25 9.31 -13.34 0.65
N GLY A 26 10.25 -13.79 1.49
CA GLY A 26 9.94 -14.55 2.68
C GLY A 26 9.67 -13.61 3.86
N ALA A 27 8.49 -12.99 3.90
CA ALA A 27 8.07 -12.22 5.06
C ALA A 27 7.66 -13.17 6.19
N ASP A 28 8.55 -13.32 7.16
CA ASP A 28 8.29 -13.97 8.44
C ASP A 28 7.07 -13.29 9.08
N ALA A 29 5.98 -14.04 9.21
CA ALA A 29 4.71 -13.60 9.76
C ALA A 29 4.82 -13.40 11.27
N LYS A 30 5.65 -12.46 11.71
CA LYS A 30 5.35 -11.72 12.94
C LYS A 30 3.98 -11.09 12.69
N THR A 31 3.04 -11.26 13.61
CA THR A 31 1.74 -10.58 13.54
C THR A 31 1.99 -9.08 13.67
N VAL A 32 2.33 -8.43 12.56
CA VAL A 32 2.54 -6.98 12.47
C VAL A 32 1.16 -6.36 12.49
N ASN A 33 0.85 -5.65 13.58
CA ASN A 33 -0.43 -4.99 13.84
C ASN A 33 -0.13 -3.61 14.44
N ALA A 34 -0.95 -2.63 14.06
CA ALA A 34 -0.77 -1.22 14.36
C ALA A 34 -0.85 -0.91 15.85
N GLU A 35 -1.69 -1.61 16.62
CA GLU A 35 -1.86 -1.38 18.06
C GLU A 35 -0.54 -1.55 18.80
N ASN A 36 0.26 -2.54 18.38
CA ASN A 36 1.55 -2.90 18.99
C ASN A 36 2.73 -2.03 18.52
N ALA A 37 2.52 -1.07 17.62
CA ALA A 37 3.56 -0.15 17.21
C ALA A 37 3.76 0.94 18.29
N ASP A 38 4.91 0.90 18.97
CA ASP A 38 5.24 1.81 20.09
C ASP A 38 6.10 3.00 19.64
N SER A 39 6.56 3.00 18.39
CA SER A 39 7.40 4.06 17.84
C SER A 39 6.98 4.45 16.41
N ALA A 40 7.38 5.65 15.99
CA ALA A 40 7.17 6.11 14.62
C ALA A 40 7.83 5.17 13.59
N SER A 41 8.96 4.55 13.93
CA SER A 41 9.64 3.59 13.03
C SER A 41 8.86 2.29 12.86
N GLU A 42 8.33 1.74 13.96
CA GLU A 42 7.49 0.54 13.94
C GLU A 42 6.14 0.82 13.28
N ALA A 43 5.55 1.99 13.49
CA ALA A 43 4.32 2.38 12.83
C ALA A 43 4.50 2.48 11.31
N VAL A 44 5.61 3.05 10.84
CA VAL A 44 5.95 3.07 9.40
C VAL A 44 6.27 1.67 8.87
N GLU A 45 6.88 0.79 9.68
CA GLU A 45 7.07 -0.61 9.33
C GLU A 45 5.75 -1.33 9.09
N VAL A 46 4.82 -1.25 10.04
CA VAL A 46 3.48 -1.83 9.94
C VAL A 46 2.79 -1.31 8.69
N TYR A 47 2.82 0.01 8.47
CA TYR A 47 2.25 0.62 7.27
C TYR A 47 2.82 0.02 5.98
N SER A 48 4.15 -0.12 5.88
CA SER A 48 4.82 -0.69 4.70
C SER A 48 4.48 -2.18 4.48
N VAL A 49 4.32 -2.94 5.56
CA VAL A 49 3.91 -4.35 5.51
C VAL A 49 2.51 -4.47 4.94
N HIS A 50 1.56 -3.65 5.40
CA HIS A 50 0.19 -3.69 4.88
C HIS A 50 0.09 -3.23 3.42
N LEU A 51 0.85 -2.23 2.99
CA LEU A 51 0.96 -1.89 1.57
C LEU A 51 1.48 -3.07 0.73
N THR A 52 2.48 -3.79 1.23
CA THR A 52 3.02 -4.97 0.55
C THR A 52 1.99 -6.09 0.47
N ARG A 53 1.24 -6.35 1.55
CA ARG A 53 0.16 -7.36 1.56
C ARG A 53 -0.95 -7.02 0.56
N ILE A 54 -1.34 -5.75 0.45
CA ILE A 54 -2.30 -5.31 -0.58
C ILE A 54 -1.73 -5.57 -1.98
N ALA A 55 -0.48 -5.17 -2.23
CA ALA A 55 0.17 -5.39 -3.52
C ALA A 55 0.20 -6.89 -3.90
N ASP A 56 0.65 -7.74 -2.98
CA ASP A 56 0.72 -9.19 -3.18
C ASP A 56 -0.67 -9.79 -3.46
N ALA A 57 -1.69 -9.33 -2.72
CA ALA A 57 -3.05 -9.84 -2.89
C ALA A 57 -3.66 -9.42 -4.24
N LEU A 58 -3.44 -8.18 -4.69
CA LEU A 58 -3.90 -7.69 -5.99
C LEU A 58 -3.20 -8.40 -7.16
N GLU A 59 -1.90 -8.66 -7.04
CA GLU A 59 -1.14 -9.39 -8.05
C GLU A 59 -1.57 -10.86 -8.19
N ALA A 60 -2.15 -11.45 -7.13
CA ALA A 60 -2.63 -12.83 -7.11
C ALA A 60 -4.08 -12.99 -7.62
N VAL A 61 -4.75 -11.92 -8.07
CA VAL A 61 -6.14 -11.99 -8.52
C VAL A 61 -6.22 -12.55 -9.94
N GLU A 62 -6.55 -13.84 -10.03
CA GLU A 62 -6.84 -14.54 -11.30
C GLU A 62 -8.27 -15.10 -11.35
N SER A 63 -9.06 -14.91 -10.29
CA SER A 63 -10.41 -15.45 -10.13
C SER A 63 -11.26 -14.60 -9.19
N GLU A 64 -12.58 -14.83 -9.20
CA GLU A 64 -13.52 -14.19 -8.27
C GLU A 64 -13.16 -14.44 -6.80
N ALA A 65 -12.77 -15.67 -6.45
CA ALA A 65 -12.31 -15.99 -5.10
C ALA A 65 -11.01 -15.24 -4.74
N GLY A 66 -10.11 -15.05 -5.71
CA GLY A 66 -8.91 -14.22 -5.56
C GLY A 66 -9.27 -12.75 -5.32
N ALA A 67 -10.22 -12.21 -6.08
CA ALA A 67 -10.71 -10.84 -5.92
C ALA A 67 -11.35 -10.60 -4.55
N GLN A 68 -12.17 -11.54 -4.07
CA GLN A 68 -12.74 -11.49 -2.72
C GLN A 68 -11.66 -11.56 -1.64
N THR A 69 -10.64 -12.39 -1.84
CA THR A 69 -9.49 -12.47 -0.92
C THR A 69 -8.72 -11.16 -0.88
N ALA A 70 -8.45 -10.56 -2.05
CA ALA A 70 -7.78 -9.26 -2.13
C ALA A 70 -8.60 -8.15 -1.47
N ALA A 71 -9.92 -8.13 -1.68
CA ALA A 71 -10.82 -7.20 -1.01
C ALA A 71 -10.78 -7.35 0.52
N GLN A 72 -10.75 -8.59 1.04
CA GLN A 72 -10.61 -8.83 2.48
C GLN A 72 -9.26 -8.31 3.01
N VAL A 73 -8.15 -8.54 2.29
CA VAL A 73 -6.83 -8.03 2.69
C VAL A 73 -6.80 -6.49 2.70
N ILE A 74 -7.47 -5.86 1.74
CA ILE A 74 -7.63 -4.40 1.70
C ILE A 74 -8.44 -3.90 2.89
N ALA A 75 -9.57 -4.54 3.21
CA ALA A 75 -10.39 -4.18 4.36
C ALA A 75 -9.62 -4.34 5.69
N ASP A 76 -8.88 -5.44 5.85
CA ASP A 76 -8.05 -5.66 7.03
C ASP A 76 -6.95 -4.59 7.15
N ALA A 77 -6.28 -4.25 6.04
CA ALA A 77 -5.28 -3.19 6.01
C ALA A 77 -5.87 -1.79 6.27
N THR A 78 -7.11 -1.54 5.84
CA THR A 78 -7.84 -0.30 6.09
C THR A 78 -7.98 -0.03 7.58
N ASN A 79 -8.43 -1.02 8.35
CA ASN A 79 -8.53 -0.92 9.82
C ASN A 79 -7.17 -0.59 10.46
N GLU A 80 -6.10 -1.22 9.98
CA GLU A 80 -4.75 -0.99 10.50
C GLU A 80 -4.25 0.42 10.13
N PHE A 81 -4.58 0.92 8.94
CA PHE A 81 -4.25 2.29 8.52
C PHE A 81 -4.98 3.35 9.32
N GLU A 82 -6.22 3.13 9.75
CA GLU A 82 -6.94 4.06 10.63
C GLU A 82 -6.21 4.23 11.98
N ILE A 83 -5.81 3.12 12.60
CA ILE A 83 -5.04 3.13 13.85
C ILE A 83 -3.68 3.82 13.65
N LEU A 84 -3.01 3.53 12.54
CA LEU A 84 -1.73 4.15 12.21
C LEU A 84 -1.86 5.66 11.95
N ALA A 85 -2.96 6.11 11.35
CA ALA A 85 -3.20 7.53 11.12
C ALA A 85 -3.27 8.31 12.44
N GLU A 86 -3.94 7.75 13.47
CA GLU A 86 -3.95 8.32 14.82
C GLU A 86 -2.54 8.38 15.40
N LYS A 87 -1.78 7.27 15.33
CA LYS A 87 -0.40 7.21 15.83
C LYS A 87 0.53 8.19 15.10
N PHE A 88 0.36 8.39 13.79
CA PHE A 88 1.12 9.36 13.00
C PHE A 88 0.79 10.80 13.40
N ASN A 89 -0.46 11.09 13.74
CA ASN A 89 -0.88 12.40 14.22
C ASN A 89 -0.30 12.73 15.61
N GLU A 90 -0.12 11.72 16.46
CA GLU A 90 0.48 11.85 17.79
C GLU A 90 2.02 11.85 17.77
N ALA A 91 2.61 11.27 16.73
CA ALA A 91 4.06 11.16 16.60
C ALA A 91 4.75 12.53 16.42
N ASN A 92 5.99 12.62 16.90
CA ASN A 92 6.83 13.76 16.58
C ASN A 92 7.09 13.82 15.07
N LYS A 93 6.68 14.90 14.40
CA LYS A 93 6.80 15.06 12.95
C LYS A 93 8.21 14.81 12.40
N MET A 94 9.25 15.27 13.10
CA MET A 94 10.63 15.07 12.65
C MET A 94 11.03 13.60 12.71
N GLN A 95 10.63 12.89 13.77
CA GLN A 95 10.86 11.45 13.89
C GLN A 95 10.08 10.65 12.85
N LEU A 96 8.83 11.03 12.59
CA LEU A 96 8.00 10.40 11.56
C LEU A 96 8.60 10.61 10.16
N THR A 97 9.00 11.83 9.81
CA THR A 97 9.67 12.11 8.54
C THR A 97 10.97 11.32 8.40
N ALA A 98 11.79 11.25 9.46
CA ALA A 98 13.01 10.46 9.44
C ALA A 98 12.73 8.96 9.26
N ALA A 99 11.70 8.43 9.92
CA ALA A 99 11.27 7.04 9.79
C ALA A 99 10.78 6.72 8.37
N MET A 100 9.94 7.58 7.79
CA MET A 100 9.47 7.45 6.41
C MET A 100 10.63 7.53 5.41
N ALA A 101 11.55 8.49 5.59
CA ALA A 101 12.71 8.63 4.71
C ALA A 101 13.64 7.40 4.76
N ALA A 102 13.84 6.83 5.96
CA ALA A 102 14.63 5.61 6.15
C ALA A 102 14.01 4.39 5.45
N ARG A 103 12.69 4.38 5.23
CA ARG A 103 11.93 3.30 4.59
C ARG A 103 11.30 3.69 3.25
N ALA A 104 11.82 4.72 2.60
CA ALA A 104 11.21 5.27 1.37
C ALA A 104 11.01 4.20 0.27
N ASN A 105 11.96 3.27 0.13
CA ASN A 105 11.84 2.17 -0.83
C ASN A 105 10.72 1.19 -0.45
N ASP A 106 10.56 0.86 0.83
CA ASP A 106 9.55 -0.07 1.32
C ASP A 106 8.14 0.54 1.26
N LEU A 107 8.04 1.86 1.19
CA LEU A 107 6.80 2.58 0.98
C LEU A 107 6.45 2.71 -0.51
N THR A 108 7.43 3.07 -1.35
CA THR A 108 7.20 3.38 -2.76
C THR A 108 7.06 2.15 -3.65
N LYS A 109 7.83 1.07 -3.40
CA LYS A 109 7.75 -0.18 -4.16
C LYS A 109 6.35 -0.78 -4.16
N PRO A 110 5.71 -1.06 -3.01
CA PRO A 110 4.37 -1.62 -3.01
C PRO A 110 3.33 -0.68 -3.62
N GLN A 111 3.47 0.65 -3.47
CA GLN A 111 2.57 1.61 -4.13
C GLN A 111 2.63 1.51 -5.66
N MET A 112 3.83 1.36 -6.24
CA MET A 112 3.97 1.13 -7.69
C MET A 112 3.36 -0.21 -8.10
N ARG A 113 3.59 -1.27 -7.30
CA ARG A 113 3.04 -2.61 -7.54
C ARG A 113 1.51 -2.60 -7.53
N ILE A 114 0.90 -1.97 -6.53
CA ILE A 114 -0.55 -1.75 -6.47
C ILE A 114 -1.04 -1.06 -7.74
N GLY A 115 -0.38 0.02 -8.17
CA GLY A 115 -0.74 0.73 -9.40
C GLY A 115 -0.67 -0.15 -10.65
N MET A 116 0.37 -0.96 -10.80
CA MET A 116 0.52 -1.89 -11.92
C MET A 116 -0.50 -3.03 -11.86
N ALA A 117 -0.72 -3.63 -10.69
CA ALA A 117 -1.71 -4.69 -10.50
C ALA A 117 -3.12 -4.19 -10.84
N MET A 118 -3.50 -2.99 -10.39
CA MET A 118 -4.77 -2.37 -10.75
C MET A 118 -4.88 -2.08 -12.25
N GLN A 119 -3.80 -1.66 -12.90
CA GLN A 119 -3.77 -1.49 -14.35
C GLN A 119 -3.99 -2.82 -15.08
N THR A 120 -3.32 -3.89 -14.64
CA THR A 120 -3.50 -5.25 -15.17
C THR A 120 -4.94 -5.72 -14.97
N LEU A 121 -5.48 -5.62 -13.76
CA LEU A 121 -6.88 -5.94 -13.45
C LEU A 121 -7.86 -5.20 -14.34
N THR A 122 -7.63 -3.90 -14.57
CA THR A 122 -8.47 -3.10 -15.46
C THR A 122 -8.44 -3.59 -16.92
N SER A 123 -7.30 -4.10 -17.36
CA SER A 123 -7.11 -4.57 -18.73
C SER A 123 -7.53 -6.02 -18.96
N GLU A 124 -7.27 -6.89 -17.99
CA GLU A 124 -7.35 -8.36 -18.14
C GLU A 124 -8.50 -8.98 -17.36
N HIS A 125 -8.91 -8.36 -16.24
CA HIS A 125 -9.94 -8.87 -15.33
C HIS A 125 -10.92 -7.78 -14.86
N PRO A 126 -11.56 -7.03 -15.78
CA PRO A 126 -12.43 -5.91 -15.42
C PRO A 126 -13.62 -6.33 -14.55
N GLU A 127 -14.04 -7.59 -14.62
CA GLU A 127 -15.11 -8.17 -13.79
C GLU A 127 -14.80 -8.19 -12.29
N TYR A 128 -13.54 -8.14 -11.89
CA TYR A 128 -13.13 -8.14 -10.48
C TYR A 128 -12.91 -6.74 -9.91
N LEU A 129 -12.92 -5.72 -10.77
CA LEU A 129 -12.66 -4.35 -10.35
C LEU A 129 -13.71 -3.81 -9.40
N GLU A 130 -14.99 -4.15 -9.56
CA GLU A 130 -16.06 -3.65 -8.69
C GLU A 130 -15.76 -4.04 -7.24
N THR A 131 -15.62 -5.34 -6.97
CA THR A 131 -15.27 -5.90 -5.65
C THR A 131 -14.00 -5.28 -5.05
N ILE A 132 -12.96 -5.10 -5.87
CA ILE A 132 -11.70 -4.52 -5.38
C ILE A 132 -11.85 -3.02 -5.11
N SER A 133 -12.54 -2.29 -5.99
CA SER A 133 -12.74 -0.85 -5.87
C SER A 133 -13.58 -0.48 -4.66
N GLU A 134 -14.61 -1.27 -4.34
CA GLU A 134 -15.43 -1.08 -3.14
C GLU A 134 -14.55 -1.16 -1.89
N ALA A 135 -13.68 -2.16 -1.80
CA ALA A 135 -12.76 -2.28 -0.67
C ALA A 135 -11.72 -1.14 -0.64
N MET A 136 -11.22 -0.71 -1.80
CA MET A 136 -10.27 0.42 -1.86
C MET A 136 -10.90 1.76 -1.50
N ASP A 137 -12.18 1.97 -1.80
CA ASP A 137 -12.92 3.19 -1.48
C ASP A 137 -13.10 3.37 0.03
N GLU A 138 -13.03 2.29 0.82
CA GLU A 138 -13.05 2.32 2.28
C GLU A 138 -11.71 2.74 2.90
N MET A 139 -10.60 2.71 2.14
CA MET A 139 -9.30 3.10 2.67
C MET A 139 -9.31 4.59 3.08
N PRO A 140 -8.77 4.94 4.26
CA PRO A 140 -8.64 6.33 4.66
C PRO A 140 -7.76 7.10 3.67
N PRO A 141 -8.05 8.38 3.40
CA PRO A 141 -7.21 9.19 2.53
C PRO A 141 -5.82 9.27 3.14
N LEU A 142 -4.80 8.93 2.35
CA LEU A 142 -3.41 9.12 2.73
C LEU A 142 -3.14 10.64 2.80
N GLN A 143 -3.17 11.20 4.01
CA GLN A 143 -2.89 12.62 4.28
C GLN A 143 -1.40 12.92 4.36
#